data_AF-A0A928T0W2-F1
#
_entry.id   AF-A0A928T0W2-F1
#
_cell.length_a   1.000
_cell.length_b   1.000
_cell.length_c   1.000
_cell.angle_alpha   90.00
_cell.angle_beta   90.00
_cell.angle_gamma   90.00
#
_symmetry.space_group_name_H-M   'P 1'
#
loop_
_entity.id
_entity.type
_entity.pdbx_description
1 polymer ?
#
loop_
_entity_poly.entity_id
_entity_poly.type
_entity_poly.pdbx_seq_one_letter_code
_entity_poly.pdbx_strand_id
1 'polypeptide(L)'
;MRPGRTKTTSLSLDEATLKNLKALAKRRHKGNVSALITELAAREAKLAAAEAFFVKYGAPPLSSKDIERIEAEWRGEAPRKKARRPAA
;
A
#
# COMPACT_ATOMS: atom_id res chain seq x y z
N MET A 1 -9.61 -4.88 -19.13
CA MET A 1 -8.79 -6.07 -19.45
C MET A 1 -8.87 -6.32 -20.94
N ARG A 2 -7.75 -6.62 -21.62
CA ARG A 2 -7.75 -6.91 -23.06
C ARG A 2 -8.00 -8.42 -23.28
N PRO A 3 -8.98 -8.82 -24.12
CA PRO A 3 -9.18 -10.23 -24.48
C PRO A 3 -7.91 -10.83 -25.09
N GLY A 4 -7.57 -12.07 -24.75
CA GLY A 4 -6.45 -12.83 -25.36
C GLY A 4 -5.07 -12.67 -24.71
N ARG A 5 -4.91 -11.88 -23.64
CA ARG A 5 -3.62 -11.67 -22.95
C ARG A 5 -3.58 -12.14 -21.49
N THR A 6 -4.68 -12.69 -21.00
CA THR A 6 -4.85 -13.07 -19.60
C THR A 6 -4.80 -14.58 -19.45
N LYS A 7 -4.00 -15.09 -18.51
CA LYS A 7 -4.01 -16.49 -18.11
C LYS A 7 -4.86 -16.65 -16.85
N THR A 8 -5.74 -17.64 -16.85
CA THR A 8 -6.51 -18.01 -15.65
C THR A 8 -5.61 -18.76 -14.69
N THR A 9 -5.66 -18.41 -13.41
CA THR A 9 -4.96 -19.12 -12.34
C THR A 9 -5.89 -19.30 -11.16
N SER A 10 -5.74 -20.41 -10.44
CA SER A 10 -6.51 -20.72 -9.24
C SER A 10 -5.82 -20.10 -8.02
N LEU A 11 -6.57 -19.37 -7.20
CA LEU A 11 -6.07 -18.72 -6.00
C LEU A 11 -6.81 -19.27 -4.78
N SER A 12 -6.07 -19.88 -3.86
CA SER A 12 -6.61 -20.34 -2.58
C SER A 12 -6.66 -19.18 -1.60
N LEU A 13 -7.84 -18.93 -1.03
CA LEU A 13 -8.10 -17.86 -0.07
C LEU A 13 -8.96 -18.41 1.06
N ASP A 14 -8.79 -17.89 2.27
CA ASP A 14 -9.78 -18.10 3.32
C ASP A 14 -11.09 -17.35 2.99
N GLU A 15 -12.17 -17.78 3.64
CA GLU A 15 -13.51 -17.28 3.37
C GLU A 15 -13.65 -15.78 3.68
N ALA A 16 -13.02 -15.30 4.75
CA ALA A 16 -13.09 -13.90 5.15
C ALA A 16 -12.38 -13.00 4.13
N THR A 17 -11.20 -13.41 3.66
CA THR A 17 -10.46 -12.70 2.61
C THR A 17 -11.25 -12.65 1.30
N LEU A 18 -11.84 -13.76 0.88
CA LEU A 18 -12.66 -13.80 -0.33
C LEU A 18 -13.89 -12.86 -0.23
N LYS A 19 -14.56 -12.84 0.93
CA LYS A 19 -15.70 -11.95 1.20
C LYS A 19 -15.29 -10.48 1.10
N ASN A 20 -14.17 -10.13 1.72
CA ASN A 20 -13.65 -8.76 1.69
C ASN A 20 -13.24 -8.33 0.28
N LEU A 21 -12.56 -9.20 -0.47
CA LEU A 21 -12.19 -8.93 -1.87
C LEU A 21 -13.42 -8.71 -2.76
N LYS A 22 -14.46 -9.55 -2.62
CA LYS A 22 -15.72 -9.38 -3.37
C LYS A 22 -16.40 -8.04 -3.04
N ALA A 23 -16.46 -7.68 -1.76
CA ALA A 23 -17.04 -6.41 -1.33
C ALA A 23 -16.27 -5.20 -1.90
N LEU A 24 -14.94 -5.25 -1.87
CA LEU A 24 -14.09 -4.20 -2.42
C LEU A 24 -14.21 -4.11 -3.95
N ALA A 25 -14.21 -5.26 -4.63
CA ALA A 25 -14.40 -5.34 -6.07
C ALA A 25 -15.77 -4.82 -6.50
N LYS A 26 -16.82 -5.03 -5.72
CA LYS A 26 -18.15 -4.45 -5.97
C LYS A 26 -18.11 -2.93 -5.97
N ARG A 27 -17.37 -2.32 -5.02
CA ARG A 27 -17.23 -0.87 -4.91
C ARG A 27 -16.40 -0.23 -6.02
N ARG A 28 -15.31 -0.89 -6.45
CA ARG A 28 -14.31 -0.29 -7.36
C ARG A 28 -14.34 -0.81 -8.79
N HIS A 29 -14.77 -2.05 -8.99
CA HIS A 29 -14.68 -2.77 -10.28
C HIS A 29 -15.97 -3.49 -10.68
N LYS A 30 -17.14 -3.02 -10.21
CA LYS A 30 -18.45 -3.60 -10.53
C LYS A 30 -18.54 -5.12 -10.22
N GLY A 31 -17.80 -5.57 -9.21
CA GLY A 31 -17.76 -6.97 -8.78
C GLY A 31 -16.69 -7.82 -9.44
N ASN A 32 -15.90 -7.28 -10.38
CA ASN A 32 -14.82 -8.02 -11.02
C ASN A 32 -13.59 -8.13 -10.10
N VAL A 33 -13.45 -9.26 -9.41
CA VAL A 33 -12.35 -9.55 -8.49
C VAL A 33 -11.00 -9.63 -9.23
N SER A 34 -10.96 -10.23 -10.43
CA SER A 34 -9.72 -10.31 -11.21
C SER A 34 -9.21 -8.93 -11.62
N ALA A 35 -10.09 -7.99 -11.94
CA ALA A 35 -9.72 -6.60 -12.24
C ALA A 35 -9.13 -5.90 -11.01
N LEU A 36 -9.72 -6.10 -9.83
CA LEU A 36 -9.18 -5.59 -8.57
C LEU A 36 -7.78 -6.16 -8.28
N ILE A 37 -7.61 -7.48 -8.40
CA ILE A 37 -6.30 -8.13 -8.19
C ILE A 37 -5.27 -7.60 -9.18
N THR A 38 -5.66 -7.40 -10.44
CA THR A 38 -4.77 -6.84 -11.47
C THR A 38 -4.34 -5.41 -11.13
N GLU A 39 -5.24 -4.58 -10.62
CA GLU A 39 -4.90 -3.23 -10.16
C GLU A 39 -3.91 -3.27 -9.00
N LEU A 40 -4.17 -4.11 -7.99
CA LEU A 40 -3.28 -4.25 -6.83
C LEU A 40 -1.88 -4.72 -7.26
N ALA A 41 -1.79 -5.72 -8.14
CA ALA A 41 -0.52 -6.20 -8.66
C ALA A 41 0.24 -5.11 -9.45
N ALA A 42 -0.47 -4.31 -10.26
CA ALA A 42 0.14 -3.22 -11.00
C ALA A 42 0.64 -2.09 -10.08
N ARG A 43 -0.06 -1.84 -8.96
CA ARG A 43 0.39 -0.89 -7.93
C ARG A 43 1.63 -1.42 -7.21
N GLU A 44 1.64 -2.70 -6.86
CA GLU A 44 2.77 -3.34 -6.18
C GLU A 44 4.03 -3.32 -7.06
N ALA A 45 3.89 -3.62 -8.35
CA ALA A 45 5.00 -3.55 -9.30
C ALA A 45 5.64 -2.15 -9.36
N LYS A 46 4.84 -1.08 -9.22
CA LYS A 46 5.35 0.29 -9.16
C LYS A 46 6.09 0.58 -7.85
N LEU A 47 5.60 0.06 -6.72
CA LEU A 47 6.27 0.20 -5.43
C LEU A 47 7.61 -0.52 -5.44
N ALA A 48 7.65 -1.78 -5.90
CA ALA A 48 8.89 -2.53 -6.05
C ALA A 48 9.89 -1.83 -6.99
N ALA A 49 9.41 -1.22 -8.08
CA ALA A 49 10.26 -0.43 -8.97
C ALA A 49 10.82 0.83 -8.28
N ALA A 50 10.02 1.50 -7.43
CA ALA A 50 10.46 2.65 -6.65
C ALA A 50 11.50 2.23 -5.59
N GLU A 51 11.31 1.11 -4.91
CA GLU A 51 12.29 0.56 -3.97
C GLU A 51 13.63 0.26 -4.65
N ALA A 52 13.60 -0.39 -5.82
CA ALA A 52 14.79 -0.63 -6.62
C ALA A 52 15.49 0.68 -7.03
N PHE A 53 14.72 1.74 -7.29
CA PHE A 53 15.25 3.07 -7.58
C PHE A 53 15.98 3.66 -6.37
N PHE A 54 15.39 3.62 -5.17
CA PHE A 54 16.03 4.11 -3.95
C PHE A 54 17.34 3.37 -3.66
N VAL A 55 17.36 2.05 -3.84
CA VAL A 55 18.60 1.24 -3.72
C VAL A 55 19.65 1.69 -4.73
N LYS A 56 19.27 1.87 -6.00
CA LYS A 56 20.20 2.29 -7.06
C LYS A 56 20.90 3.61 -6.75
N TYR A 57 20.19 4.56 -6.14
CA TYR A 57 20.72 5.89 -5.83
C TYR A 57 21.23 6.02 -4.38
N GLY A 58 21.34 4.91 -3.64
CA GLY A 58 21.86 4.90 -2.28
C GLY A 58 21.01 5.71 -1.29
N ALA A 59 19.72 5.90 -1.58
CA ALA A 59 18.80 6.57 -0.68
C ALA A 59 18.51 5.63 0.50
N PRO A 60 18.82 6.02 1.75
CA PRO A 60 18.58 5.17 2.91
C PRO A 60 17.07 4.98 3.13
N PRO A 61 16.64 3.81 3.62
CA PRO A 61 15.25 3.60 4.02
C PRO A 61 14.88 4.57 5.15
N LEU A 62 13.60 4.95 5.22
CA LEU A 62 13.10 5.77 6.31
C LEU A 62 13.29 5.05 7.64
N SER A 63 13.71 5.77 8.68
CA SER A 63 13.76 5.23 10.03
C SER A 63 12.34 5.03 10.56
N SER A 64 12.15 4.10 11.50
CA SER A 64 10.83 3.87 12.13
C SER A 64 10.25 5.15 12.74
N LYS A 65 11.11 6.03 13.29
CA LYS A 65 10.71 7.33 13.84
C LYS A 65 10.21 8.29 12.76
N ASP A 66 10.81 8.25 11.57
CA ASP A 66 10.36 9.08 10.45
C ASP A 66 9.05 8.56 9.89
N ILE A 67 8.87 7.23 9.80
CA ILE A 67 7.61 6.61 9.39
C ILE A 67 6.49 7.01 10.35
N GLU A 68 6.67 6.83 11.66
CA GLU A 68 5.67 7.20 12.67
C GLU A 68 5.30 8.69 12.60
N ARG A 69 6.29 9.56 12.38
CA ARG A 69 6.07 11.00 12.23
C ARG A 69 5.25 11.33 10.98
N ILE A 70 5.59 10.73 9.84
CA ILE A 70 4.87 10.93 8.57
C ILE A 70 3.45 10.40 8.68
N GLU A 71 3.26 9.23 9.29
CA GLU A 71 1.92 8.67 9.50
C GLU A 71 1.06 9.53 10.42
N ALA A 72 1.63 10.04 11.52
CA ALA A 72 0.96 10.96 12.42
C ALA A 72 0.52 12.23 11.68
N GLU A 73 1.40 12.81 10.85
CA GLU A 73 1.09 13.96 10.01
C GLU A 73 -0.06 13.66 9.04
N TRP A 74 -0.05 12.51 8.37
CA TRP A 74 -1.11 12.09 7.45
C TRP A 74 -2.46 11.84 8.14
N ARG A 75 -2.46 11.38 9.40
CA ARG A 75 -3.67 11.28 10.24
C ARG A 75 -4.15 12.64 10.75
N GLY A 76 -3.41 13.72 10.50
CA GLY A 76 -3.71 15.06 10.97
C GLY A 76 -3.31 15.30 12.43
N GLU A 77 -2.46 14.44 13.01
CA GLU A 77 -1.93 14.62 14.35
C GLU A 77 -0.83 15.70 14.32
N ALA A 78 -1.04 16.80 15.06
CA ALA A 78 -0.05 17.86 15.13
C ALA A 78 1.26 17.36 15.76
N PRO A 79 2.44 17.75 15.24
CA PRO A 79 3.71 17.33 15.82
C PRO A 79 3.77 17.76 17.28
N ARG A 80 3.99 16.80 18.19
CA ARG A 80 4.16 17.08 19.62
C ARG A 80 5.31 18.07 19.79
N LYS A 81 4.97 19.33 20.10
CA LYS A 81 5.96 20.36 20.41
C LYS A 81 6.85 19.81 21.52
N LYS A 82 8.15 19.65 21.24
CA LYS A 82 9.14 19.25 22.26
C LYS A 82 9.01 20.24 23.41
N ALA A 83 8.50 19.76 24.55
CA ALA A 83 8.45 20.55 25.76
C ALA A 83 9.88 20.98 26.08
N ARG A 84 10.14 22.30 25.98
CA ARG A 84 11.41 22.88 26.42
C ARG A 84 11.52 22.59 27.90
N ARG A 85 12.46 21.71 28.29
CA ARG A 85 12.82 21.53 29.70
C ARG A 85 13.31 22.89 30.20
N PRO A 86 12.72 23.47 31.25
CA PRO A 86 13.32 24.64 31.88
C PRO A 86 14.68 24.20 32.45
N ALA A 87 15.71 24.97 32.17
CA ALA A 87 17.01 24.82 32.82
C ALA A 87 16.83 25.18 34.30
N ALA A 88 17.31 24.30 35.18
CA ALA A 88 17.48 24.54 36.61
C ALA A 88 18.96 24.78 36.88
#